data_AF-A0A940YIY9-F1
#
_entry.id   AF-A0A940YIY9-F1
#
_cell.length_a   1.000
_cell.length_b   1.000
_cell.length_c   1.000
_cell.angle_alpha   90.00
_cell.angle_beta   90.00
_cell.angle_gamma   90.00
#
_symmetry.space_group_name_H-M   'P 1'
#
loop_
_entity.id
_entity.type
_entity.pdbx_description
1 polymer ?
#
loop_
_entity_poly.entity_id
_entity_poly.type
_entity_poly.pdbx_seq_one_letter_code
_entity_poly.pdbx_strand_id
1 'polypeptide(L)'
;MLRRLTRRSGPWLAALLWLIPLLLSAAQGPWQVVDRLEWLSDDLRLRLLAPDPAGPHPDIAIVDIDEASLQALGRWPWPRQRLAALADELFDRQRVAALGFDMVFAEPDDGHAAELLAQVPPHSPLRAAAQALAPALGGDRPLADALRGHPAVLGWYLSADRGGQRLGPVPAPAAPVPA
;
A
#
# COMPACT_ATOMS: atom_id res chain seq x y z
N MET A 1 70.78 -12.85 -27.90
CA MET A 1 69.44 -13.45 -27.77
C MET A 1 69.00 -13.35 -26.31
N LEU A 2 67.79 -12.82 -26.06
CA LEU A 2 66.97 -13.01 -24.84
C LEU A 2 67.41 -12.36 -23.51
N ARG A 3 67.55 -11.03 -23.40
CA ARG A 3 67.60 -10.39 -22.06
C ARG A 3 67.15 -8.94 -21.91
N ARG A 4 66.24 -8.43 -22.74
CA ARG A 4 65.72 -7.04 -22.60
C ARG A 4 64.24 -6.85 -22.98
N LEU A 5 63.33 -7.67 -22.44
CA LEU A 5 61.89 -7.49 -22.68
C LEU A 5 60.99 -7.56 -21.44
N THR A 6 61.54 -7.55 -20.23
CA THR A 6 60.74 -7.70 -18.99
C THR A 6 60.64 -6.43 -18.12
N ARG A 7 61.10 -5.26 -18.58
CA ARG A 7 61.15 -4.05 -17.73
C ARG A 7 60.05 -3.01 -17.92
N ARG A 8 59.05 -3.23 -18.78
CA ARG A 8 57.99 -2.22 -19.06
C ARG A 8 56.60 -2.55 -18.52
N SER A 9 56.35 -3.79 -18.10
CA SER A 9 55.05 -4.24 -17.55
C SER A 9 54.96 -4.22 -16.02
N GLY A 10 56.08 -3.99 -15.32
CA GLY A 10 56.14 -3.89 -13.85
C GLY A 10 55.13 -2.94 -13.20
N PRO A 11 54.92 -1.69 -13.69
CA PRO A 11 53.99 -0.77 -13.04
C PRO A 11 52.53 -1.18 -13.23
N TRP A 12 52.18 -1.82 -14.36
CA TRP A 12 50.82 -2.29 -14.64
C TRP A 12 50.46 -3.52 -13.81
N LEU A 13 51.42 -4.43 -13.59
CA LEU A 13 51.24 -5.58 -12.70
C LEU A 13 51.11 -5.14 -11.23
N ALA A 14 51.89 -4.15 -10.80
CA ALA A 14 51.74 -3.55 -9.47
C ALA A 14 50.39 -2.83 -9.33
N ALA A 15 49.95 -2.08 -10.35
CA ALA A 15 48.63 -1.43 -10.35
C ALA A 15 47.50 -2.46 -10.27
N LEU A 16 47.56 -3.56 -11.03
CA LEU A 16 46.58 -4.64 -10.94
C LEU A 16 46.58 -5.30 -9.54
N LEU A 17 47.77 -5.51 -8.96
CA LEU A 17 47.93 -6.11 -7.63
C LEU A 17 47.28 -5.27 -6.53
N TRP A 18 47.24 -3.94 -6.68
CA TRP A 18 46.52 -3.03 -5.76
C TRP A 18 45.04 -2.86 -6.11
N LEU A 19 44.69 -2.93 -7.40
CA LEU A 19 43.32 -2.77 -7.87
C LEU A 19 42.43 -3.97 -7.49
N ILE A 20 42.96 -5.18 -7.57
CA ILE A 20 42.23 -6.42 -7.25
C ILE A 20 41.74 -6.45 -5.79
N PRO A 21 42.57 -6.23 -4.75
CA PRO A 21 42.09 -6.19 -3.37
C PRO A 21 41.17 -5.00 -3.09
N LEU A 22 41.35 -3.85 -3.76
CA LEU A 22 40.42 -2.73 -3.68
C LEU A 22 39.03 -3.11 -4.23
N LEU A 23 38.99 -3.73 -5.41
CA LEU A 23 37.75 -4.23 -6.03
C LEU A 23 37.11 -5.35 -5.21
N LEU A 24 37.91 -6.27 -4.67
CA LEU A 24 37.42 -7.34 -3.79
C LEU A 24 36.91 -6.76 -2.47
N SER A 25 37.54 -5.73 -1.90
CA SER A 25 37.04 -5.06 -0.68
C SER A 25 35.72 -4.31 -0.93
N ALA A 26 35.56 -3.71 -2.11
CA ALA A 26 34.31 -3.09 -2.53
C ALA A 26 33.21 -4.13 -2.83
N ALA A 27 33.59 -5.31 -3.34
CA ALA A 27 32.68 -6.40 -3.67
C ALA A 27 32.26 -7.26 -2.44
N GLN A 28 33.11 -7.33 -1.41
CA GLN A 28 32.84 -8.07 -0.16
C GLN A 28 32.06 -7.25 0.87
N GLY A 29 31.78 -5.97 0.57
CA GLY A 29 30.83 -5.10 1.28
C GLY A 29 31.06 -4.99 2.79
N PRO A 30 31.76 -3.94 3.24
CA PRO A 30 31.45 -3.35 4.53
C PRO A 30 31.31 -1.84 4.35
N TRP A 31 30.25 -1.43 3.66
CA TRP A 31 29.80 -0.04 3.66
C TRP A 31 29.21 0.37 5.01
N GLN A 32 29.43 -0.41 6.08
CA GLN A 32 28.96 -0.13 7.44
C GLN A 32 29.28 1.28 7.96
N VAL A 33 30.30 1.96 7.41
CA VAL A 33 30.57 3.37 7.72
C VAL A 33 29.65 4.30 6.92
N VAL A 34 29.42 4.01 5.64
CA VAL A 34 28.46 4.73 4.79
C VAL A 34 27.04 4.49 5.27
N ASP A 35 26.65 3.24 5.55
CA ASP A 35 25.35 2.90 6.13
C ASP A 35 25.17 3.66 7.46
N ARG A 36 26.18 3.69 8.33
CA ARG A 36 26.10 4.45 9.58
C ARG A 36 25.91 5.95 9.34
N LEU A 37 26.61 6.51 8.36
CA LEU A 37 26.43 7.92 7.98
C LEU A 37 25.04 8.17 7.38
N GLU A 38 24.50 7.22 6.63
CA GLU A 38 23.13 7.25 6.10
C GLU A 38 22.11 7.22 7.25
N TRP A 39 22.20 6.26 8.18
CA TRP A 39 21.35 6.20 9.36
C TRP A 39 21.42 7.47 10.22
N LEU A 40 22.61 8.03 10.42
CA LEU A 40 22.81 9.30 11.13
C LEU A 40 22.18 10.48 10.38
N SER A 41 22.36 10.51 9.05
CA SER A 41 21.76 11.52 8.19
C SER A 41 20.23 11.45 8.25
N ASP A 42 19.66 10.25 8.22
CA ASP A 42 18.21 10.04 8.31
C ASP A 42 17.66 10.44 9.67
N ASP A 43 18.29 10.03 10.79
CA ASP A 43 17.88 10.46 12.13
C ASP A 43 17.97 11.99 12.28
N LEU A 44 19.05 12.60 11.79
CA LEU A 44 19.20 14.05 11.80
C LEU A 44 18.11 14.73 10.96
N ARG A 45 17.87 14.22 9.76
CA ARG A 45 16.85 14.74 8.85
C ARG A 45 15.46 14.61 9.47
N LEU A 46 15.15 13.48 10.11
CA LEU A 46 13.89 13.28 10.83
C LEU A 46 13.77 14.29 11.96
N ARG A 47 14.81 14.52 12.78
CA ARG A 47 14.74 15.50 13.88
C ARG A 47 14.60 16.94 13.41
N LEU A 48 15.24 17.29 12.29
CA LEU A 48 15.23 18.66 11.77
C LEU A 48 13.98 18.97 10.93
N LEU A 49 13.43 17.97 10.26
CA LEU A 49 12.30 18.11 9.32
C LEU A 49 11.02 17.46 9.78
N ALA A 50 11.02 16.67 10.87
CA ALA A 50 9.79 16.11 11.42
C ALA A 50 8.85 17.27 11.73
N PRO A 51 7.59 17.16 11.29
CA PRO A 51 6.55 18.09 11.72
C PRO A 51 6.47 18.11 13.24
N ASP A 52 6.07 19.27 13.76
CA ASP A 52 5.99 19.68 15.17
C ASP A 52 6.05 18.54 16.23
N PRO A 53 7.00 18.59 17.20
CA PRO A 53 7.01 17.67 18.35
C PRO A 53 5.75 17.75 19.25
N ALA A 54 4.81 18.66 18.97
CA ALA A 54 3.52 18.78 19.64
C ALA A 54 2.57 17.57 19.48
N GLY A 55 2.93 16.57 18.67
CA GLY A 55 2.17 15.33 18.50
C GLY A 55 1.27 15.34 17.27
N PRO A 56 0.36 14.36 17.13
CA PRO A 56 -0.54 14.27 15.98
C PRO A 56 -1.35 15.55 15.80
N HIS A 57 -1.49 16.01 14.56
CA HIS A 57 -2.33 17.17 14.26
C HIS A 57 -3.77 16.90 14.75
N PRO A 58 -4.41 17.82 15.49
CA PRO A 58 -5.71 17.57 16.14
C PRO A 58 -6.84 17.22 15.15
N ASP A 59 -6.71 17.66 13.90
CA ASP A 59 -7.70 17.39 12.84
C ASP A 59 -7.48 16.08 12.08
N ILE A 60 -6.41 15.32 12.39
CA ILE A 60 -6.06 14.09 11.70
C ILE A 60 -6.19 12.91 12.67
N ALA A 61 -7.07 11.97 12.31
CA ALA A 61 -7.21 10.69 13.01
C ALA A 61 -6.71 9.55 12.12
N ILE A 62 -5.90 8.66 12.69
CA ILE A 62 -5.47 7.43 12.04
C ILE A 62 -6.30 6.29 12.64
N VAL A 63 -7.00 5.55 11.79
CA VAL A 63 -7.79 4.37 12.18
C VAL A 63 -6.98 3.15 11.79
N ASP A 64 -6.41 2.47 12.79
CA ASP A 64 -5.60 1.27 12.59
C ASP A 64 -6.42 -0.01 12.82
N ILE A 65 -6.01 -1.11 12.18
CA ILE A 65 -6.60 -2.43 12.36
C ILE A 65 -5.68 -3.24 13.26
N ASP A 66 -5.90 -3.13 14.55
CA ASP A 66 -5.11 -3.80 15.57
C ASP A 66 -5.65 -5.20 15.94
N GLU A 67 -4.88 -5.93 16.73
CA GLU A 67 -5.23 -7.27 17.19
C GLU A 67 -6.55 -7.29 17.98
N ALA A 68 -6.83 -6.25 18.78
CA ALA A 68 -8.09 -6.14 19.50
C ALA A 68 -9.28 -6.00 18.55
N SER A 69 -9.15 -5.21 17.49
CA SER A 69 -10.15 -5.07 16.44
C SER A 69 -10.37 -6.36 15.68
N LEU A 70 -9.30 -7.12 15.39
CA LEU A 70 -9.41 -8.43 14.74
C LEU A 70 -10.06 -9.48 15.63
N GLN A 71 -9.83 -9.43 16.95
CA GLN A 71 -10.52 -10.30 17.90
C GLN A 71 -12.01 -9.95 18.02
N ALA A 72 -12.34 -8.66 18.03
CA ALA A 72 -13.72 -8.20 18.18
C ALA A 72 -14.56 -8.37 16.90
N LEU A 73 -13.97 -8.07 15.74
CA LEU A 73 -14.68 -8.02 14.46
C LEU A 73 -14.39 -9.24 13.58
N GLY A 74 -13.33 -9.99 13.87
CA GLY A 74 -12.90 -11.15 13.11
C GLY A 74 -11.73 -10.87 12.19
N ARG A 75 -11.26 -11.94 11.55
CA ARG A 75 -10.01 -11.95 10.78
C ARG A 75 -10.05 -11.05 9.55
N TRP A 76 -8.93 -10.39 9.28
CA TRP A 76 -8.65 -9.68 8.03
C TRP A 76 -8.35 -10.65 6.86
N PRO A 77 -8.74 -10.37 5.60
CA PRO A 77 -9.44 -9.18 5.10
C PRO A 77 -10.91 -9.15 5.49
N TRP A 78 -11.39 -7.98 5.89
CA TRP A 78 -12.80 -7.79 6.19
C TRP A 78 -13.64 -7.67 4.91
N PRO A 79 -14.92 -8.10 4.96
CA PRO A 79 -15.82 -7.93 3.83
C PRO A 79 -16.11 -6.44 3.56
N ARG A 80 -16.36 -6.10 2.30
CA ARG A 80 -16.63 -4.73 1.84
C ARG A 80 -17.77 -4.03 2.58
N GLN A 81 -18.78 -4.77 3.00
CA GLN A 81 -19.89 -4.24 3.82
C GLN A 81 -19.42 -3.67 5.16
N ARG A 82 -18.41 -4.29 5.78
CA ARG A 82 -17.86 -3.78 7.04
C ARG A 82 -17.11 -2.48 6.82
N LEU A 83 -16.35 -2.40 5.72
CA LEU A 83 -15.67 -1.17 5.34
C LEU A 83 -16.68 -0.06 4.99
N ALA A 84 -17.82 -0.41 4.38
CA ALA A 84 -18.91 0.51 4.12
C ALA A 84 -19.50 1.07 5.42
N ALA A 85 -19.83 0.19 6.38
CA ALA A 85 -20.34 0.60 7.68
C ALA A 85 -19.34 1.47 8.46
N LEU A 86 -18.04 1.20 8.33
CA LEU A 86 -16.99 2.05 8.89
C LEU A 86 -16.97 3.44 8.21
N ALA A 87 -17.08 3.49 6.89
CA ALA A 87 -17.14 4.75 6.15
C ALA A 87 -18.38 5.59 6.55
N ASP A 88 -19.55 4.96 6.64
CA ASP A 88 -20.79 5.60 7.08
C ASP A 88 -20.64 6.16 8.51
N GLU A 89 -20.08 5.38 9.45
CA GLU A 89 -19.81 5.86 10.81
C GLU A 89 -18.90 7.10 10.81
N LEU A 90 -17.84 7.09 10.01
CA LEU A 90 -16.89 8.19 9.94
C LEU A 90 -17.50 9.44 9.31
N PHE A 91 -18.27 9.31 8.23
CA PHE A 91 -18.90 10.47 7.58
C PHE A 91 -20.14 10.98 8.32
N ASP A 92 -21.05 10.10 8.72
CA ASP A 92 -22.35 10.50 9.27
C ASP A 92 -22.26 10.93 10.74
N ARG A 93 -21.54 10.14 11.56
CA ARG A 93 -21.45 10.37 13.01
C ARG A 93 -20.25 11.21 13.38
N GLN A 94 -19.07 10.85 12.86
CA GLN A 94 -17.84 11.57 13.19
C GLN A 94 -17.63 12.83 12.35
N ARG A 95 -18.34 12.97 11.23
CA ARG A 95 -18.31 14.14 10.33
C ARG A 95 -16.91 14.48 9.85
N VAL A 96 -16.14 13.45 9.47
CA VAL A 96 -14.80 13.67 8.89
C VAL A 96 -14.91 14.47 7.59
N ALA A 97 -13.96 15.38 7.37
CA ALA A 97 -13.94 16.20 6.16
C ALA A 97 -13.54 15.39 4.91
N ALA A 98 -12.71 14.36 5.10
CA ALA A 98 -12.30 13.45 4.06
C ALA A 98 -11.88 12.09 4.66
N LEU A 99 -11.90 11.05 3.85
CA LEU A 99 -11.45 9.70 4.22
C LEU A 99 -10.41 9.19 3.21
N GLY A 100 -9.24 8.78 3.70
CA GLY A 100 -8.21 8.12 2.91
C GLY A 100 -8.09 6.65 3.27
N PHE A 101 -8.10 5.77 2.27
CA PHE A 101 -7.82 4.34 2.47
C PHE A 101 -6.36 4.05 2.13
N ASP A 102 -5.58 3.62 3.13
CA ASP A 102 -4.22 3.08 2.92
C ASP A 102 -4.27 1.58 2.56
N MET A 103 -5.10 1.25 1.58
CA MET A 103 -5.20 -0.10 1.03
C MET A 103 -5.78 -0.10 -0.38
N VAL A 104 -5.49 -1.17 -1.12
CA VAL A 104 -5.91 -1.34 -2.50
C VAL A 104 -7.03 -2.38 -2.59
N PHE A 105 -8.08 -2.04 -3.32
CA PHE A 105 -9.18 -2.94 -3.66
C PHE A 105 -8.96 -3.49 -5.07
N ALA A 106 -8.06 -4.48 -5.18
CA ALA A 106 -7.51 -4.93 -6.47
C ALA A 106 -8.49 -5.77 -7.31
N GLU A 107 -9.38 -6.50 -6.65
CA GLU A 107 -10.33 -7.41 -7.29
C GLU A 107 -11.77 -6.94 -6.98
N PRO A 108 -12.69 -7.02 -7.97
CA PRO A 108 -14.10 -6.81 -7.72
C PRO A 108 -14.63 -7.85 -6.71
N ASP A 109 -15.41 -7.39 -5.74
CA ASP A 109 -16.18 -8.25 -4.84
C ASP A 109 -17.64 -8.27 -5.29
N ASP A 110 -18.09 -9.38 -5.87
CA ASP A 110 -19.50 -9.58 -6.25
C ASP A 110 -20.38 -9.95 -5.04
N GLY A 111 -19.77 -10.19 -3.88
CA GLY A 111 -20.44 -10.56 -2.64
C GLY A 111 -20.99 -11.98 -2.64
N HIS A 112 -21.82 -12.26 -1.64
CA HIS A 112 -22.43 -13.59 -1.42
C HIS A 112 -23.94 -13.58 -1.61
N ALA A 113 -24.52 -12.45 -2.03
CA ALA A 113 -25.95 -12.27 -2.18
C ALA A 113 -26.57 -13.24 -3.20
N ALA A 114 -25.93 -13.39 -4.36
CA ALA A 114 -26.38 -14.29 -5.42
C ALA A 114 -26.32 -15.76 -4.96
N GLU A 115 -25.26 -16.13 -4.24
CA GLU A 115 -25.07 -17.47 -3.70
C GLU A 115 -26.11 -17.80 -2.61
N LEU A 116 -26.36 -16.88 -1.68
CA LEU A 116 -27.43 -17.03 -0.68
C LEU A 116 -28.79 -17.25 -1.36
N LEU A 117 -29.11 -16.42 -2.36
CA LEU A 117 -30.35 -16.54 -3.11
C LEU A 117 -30.41 -17.83 -3.94
N ALA A 118 -29.29 -18.39 -4.39
CA ALA A 118 -29.27 -19.67 -5.08
C ALA A 118 -29.55 -20.84 -4.14
N GLN A 119 -29.09 -20.77 -2.89
CA GLN A 119 -29.26 -21.82 -1.88
C GLN A 119 -30.66 -21.85 -1.26
N VAL A 120 -31.42 -20.75 -1.30
CA VAL A 120 -32.77 -20.69 -0.73
C VAL A 120 -33.82 -21.04 -1.80
N PRO A 121 -34.61 -22.12 -1.64
CA PRO A 121 -35.63 -22.50 -2.61
C PRO A 121 -36.62 -21.37 -2.91
N PRO A 122 -37.07 -21.18 -4.16
CA PRO A 122 -37.94 -20.05 -4.55
C PRO A 122 -39.23 -19.94 -3.73
N HIS A 123 -39.78 -21.06 -3.28
CA HIS A 123 -41.03 -21.15 -2.51
C HIS A 123 -40.82 -21.21 -1.01
N SER A 124 -39.58 -21.09 -0.52
CA SER A 124 -39.30 -21.12 0.91
C SER A 124 -39.82 -19.85 1.59
N PRO A 125 -40.40 -19.93 2.80
CA PRO A 125 -40.72 -18.74 3.59
C PRO A 125 -39.48 -17.90 3.91
N LEU A 126 -38.27 -18.50 3.85
CA LEU A 126 -37.00 -17.81 4.04
C LEU A 126 -36.58 -16.95 2.83
N ARG A 127 -37.25 -17.08 1.68
CA ARG A 127 -36.88 -16.37 0.44
C ARG A 127 -37.00 -14.86 0.60
N ALA A 128 -38.06 -14.38 1.23
CA ALA A 128 -38.27 -12.96 1.48
C ALA A 128 -37.18 -12.37 2.41
N ALA A 129 -36.80 -13.11 3.45
CA ALA A 129 -35.71 -12.72 4.34
C ALA A 129 -34.36 -12.68 3.61
N ALA A 130 -34.06 -13.70 2.78
CA ALA A 130 -32.85 -13.73 1.97
C ALA A 130 -32.79 -12.56 0.97
N GLN A 131 -33.91 -12.19 0.35
CA GLN A 131 -33.99 -11.01 -0.53
C GLN A 131 -33.78 -9.70 0.22
N ALA A 132 -34.28 -9.58 1.46
CA ALA A 132 -34.05 -8.40 2.29
C ALA A 132 -32.58 -8.27 2.74
N LEU A 133 -31.89 -9.40 2.94
CA LEU A 133 -30.46 -9.45 3.32
C LEU A 133 -29.52 -9.32 2.12
N ALA A 134 -29.97 -9.62 0.91
CA ALA A 134 -29.12 -9.61 -0.30
C ALA A 134 -28.35 -8.30 -0.53
N PRO A 135 -28.93 -7.09 -0.35
CA PRO A 135 -28.17 -5.84 -0.50
C PRO A 135 -27.02 -5.73 0.51
N ALA A 136 -27.26 -6.16 1.75
CA ALA A 136 -26.25 -6.20 2.79
C ALA A 136 -25.19 -7.29 2.57
N LEU A 137 -25.37 -8.18 1.59
CA LEU A 137 -24.40 -9.19 1.16
C LEU A 137 -23.80 -8.86 -0.22
N GLY A 138 -24.11 -7.69 -0.78
CA GLY A 138 -23.78 -7.27 -2.14
C GLY A 138 -22.38 -6.70 -2.32
N GLY A 139 -21.34 -7.43 -1.91
CA GLY A 139 -19.95 -7.17 -2.34
C GLY A 139 -19.51 -5.70 -2.27
N ASP A 140 -19.02 -5.15 -3.38
CA ASP A 140 -18.51 -3.78 -3.50
C ASP A 140 -19.60 -2.68 -3.47
N ARG A 141 -20.88 -3.00 -3.74
CA ARG A 141 -21.94 -1.98 -3.88
C ARG A 141 -22.14 -1.16 -2.60
N PRO A 142 -22.28 -1.75 -1.40
CA PRO A 142 -22.38 -1.00 -0.15
C PRO A 142 -21.23 -0.02 0.04
N LEU A 143 -19.99 -0.43 -0.22
CA LEU A 143 -18.84 0.46 -0.05
C LEU A 143 -18.87 1.60 -1.09
N ALA A 144 -19.18 1.29 -2.34
CA ALA A 144 -19.32 2.31 -3.38
C ALA A 144 -20.44 3.31 -3.07
N ASP A 145 -21.54 2.85 -2.46
CA ASP A 145 -22.67 3.69 -2.05
C ASP A 145 -22.30 4.58 -0.85
N ALA A 146 -21.63 4.03 0.17
CA ALA A 146 -21.14 4.77 1.35
C ALA A 146 -20.17 5.89 0.97
N LEU A 147 -19.30 5.66 -0.01
CA LEU A 147 -18.33 6.66 -0.47
C LEU A 147 -18.93 7.67 -1.47
N ARG A 148 -20.10 7.38 -2.04
CA ARG A 148 -20.67 8.24 -3.09
C ARG A 148 -21.09 9.59 -2.53
N GLY A 149 -20.54 10.66 -3.11
CA GLY A 149 -20.84 12.03 -2.69
C GLY A 149 -19.99 12.50 -1.51
N HIS A 150 -19.11 11.66 -0.97
CA HIS A 150 -18.17 12.01 0.09
C HIS A 150 -16.76 12.22 -0.47
N PRO A 151 -15.94 13.11 0.14
CA PRO A 151 -14.53 13.26 -0.21
C PRO A 151 -13.72 12.04 0.25
N ALA A 152 -13.65 11.01 -0.60
CA ALA A 152 -12.92 9.78 -0.32
C ALA A 152 -11.79 9.55 -1.33
N VAL A 153 -10.63 9.12 -0.84
CA VAL A 153 -9.46 8.77 -1.64
C VAL A 153 -9.14 7.29 -1.42
N LEU A 154 -9.10 6.54 -2.51
CA LEU A 154 -8.75 5.11 -2.51
C LEU A 154 -7.25 4.92 -2.75
N GLY A 155 -6.69 3.81 -2.27
CA GLY A 155 -5.32 3.42 -2.57
C GLY A 155 -5.14 3.03 -4.03
N TRP A 156 -3.99 3.41 -4.59
CA TRP A 156 -3.58 3.10 -5.97
C TRP A 156 -2.27 2.34 -5.98
N TYR A 157 -2.17 1.32 -6.83
CA TYR A 157 -0.92 0.62 -7.10
C TYR A 157 -0.39 0.99 -8.49
N LEU A 158 0.81 1.56 -8.54
CA LEU A 158 1.49 1.92 -9.78
C LEU A 158 2.51 0.83 -10.11
N SER A 159 2.35 0.17 -11.27
CA SER A 159 3.33 -0.79 -11.77
C SER A 159 4.03 -0.24 -13.02
N ALA A 160 5.35 -0.34 -13.05
CA ALA A 160 6.18 -0.04 -14.22
C ALA A 160 6.40 -1.27 -15.13
N ASP A 161 5.79 -2.42 -14.78
CA ASP A 161 5.92 -3.63 -15.57
C ASP A 161 5.18 -3.49 -16.91
N ARG A 162 5.91 -3.71 -18.01
CA ARG A 162 5.34 -3.65 -19.37
C ARG A 162 4.33 -4.77 -19.62
N GLY A 163 4.34 -5.84 -18.81
CA GLY A 163 3.36 -6.92 -18.80
C GLY A 163 2.25 -6.75 -17.77
N GLY A 164 2.19 -5.63 -17.03
CA GLY A 164 1.24 -5.43 -15.95
C GLY A 164 -0.22 -5.50 -16.43
N GLN A 165 -1.03 -6.31 -15.75
CA GLN A 165 -2.47 -6.36 -16.00
C GLN A 165 -3.10 -5.03 -15.54
N ARG A 166 -3.80 -4.34 -16.45
CA ARG A 166 -4.64 -3.19 -16.09
C ARG A 166 -5.91 -3.69 -15.41
N LEU A 167 -5.91 -3.65 -14.08
CA LEU A 167 -7.09 -3.87 -13.26
C LEU A 167 -7.85 -2.55 -13.11
N GLY A 168 -8.92 -2.40 -13.89
CA GLY A 168 -9.84 -1.26 -13.80
C GLY A 168 -9.41 0.01 -14.55
N PRO A 169 -10.37 0.94 -14.78
CA PRO A 169 -10.09 2.25 -15.39
C PRO A 169 -9.42 3.19 -14.38
N VAL A 170 -8.49 4.02 -14.85
CA VAL A 170 -7.93 5.13 -14.06
C VAL A 170 -9.02 6.20 -13.87
N PRO A 171 -9.27 6.71 -12.66
CA PRO A 171 -10.25 7.74 -12.39
C PRO A 171 -9.83 9.02 -13.10
N ALA A 172 -10.82 9.83 -13.45
CA ALA A 172 -10.56 11.16 -13.95
C ALA A 172 -9.75 11.95 -12.90
N PRO A 173 -8.75 12.74 -13.33
CA PRO A 173 -7.93 13.51 -12.41
C PRO A 173 -8.80 14.48 -11.60
N ALA A 174 -8.54 14.56 -10.30
CA ALA A 174 -9.30 15.42 -9.37
C ALA A 174 -9.15 16.93 -9.68
N ALA A 175 -8.13 17.30 -10.46
CA ALA A 175 -7.93 18.66 -10.94
C ALA A 175 -7.44 18.67 -12.41
N PRO A 176 -7.80 19.68 -13.20
CA PRO A 176 -7.25 19.84 -14.54
C PRO A 176 -5.74 20.04 -14.46
N VAL A 177 -4.99 19.32 -15.30
CA VAL A 177 -3.55 19.53 -15.43
C VAL A 177 -3.34 20.91 -16.06
N PRO A 178 -2.60 21.83 -15.42
CA PRO A 178 -2.28 23.11 -16.05
C PRO A 178 -1.48 22.85 -17.33
N ALA A 179 -1.87 23.54 -18.40
CA ALA A 179 -1.25 23.45 -19.73
C ALA A 179 0.18 23.99 -19.74
#